data_AF-A0A9E3APT4-F1
#
_entry.id   AF-A0A9E3APT4-F1
#
_cell.length_a   1.000
_cell.length_b   1.000
_cell.length_c   1.000
_cell.angle_alpha   90.00
_cell.angle_beta   90.00
_cell.angle_gamma   90.00
#
_symmetry.space_group_name_H-M   'P 1'
#
loop_
_entity.id
_entity.type
_entity.pdbx_description
1 polymer ?
#
loop_
_entity_poly.entity_id
_entity_poly.type
_entity_poly.pdbx_seq_one_letter_code
_entity_poly.pdbx_strand_id
1 'polypeptide(L)'
;MAENFIAALVVGDPGNYAVIFPDFPGAGTSGDTVEEALARAADNIATHIEFHIEEGLELPSLSSADEVLSCDDVAEALANGQQVIVARIPVDIPGKIQRLSITLDEALIGRIDKVAGRIGESRSGFLAAAARERIASLAREDRPAPKMRKRVEGKTRSAHPGKFRKRV
;
A
#
# COMPACT_ATOMS: atom_id res chain seq x y z
N MET A 1 -8.79 6.72 3.79
CA MET A 1 -8.44 6.05 2.52
C MET A 1 -7.14 5.33 2.80
N ALA A 2 -7.00 4.08 2.36
CA ALA A 2 -5.74 3.36 2.53
C ALA A 2 -4.72 3.90 1.52
N GLU A 3 -3.75 4.66 2.01
CA GLU A 3 -2.62 5.16 1.24
C GLU A 3 -1.41 4.25 1.45
N ASN A 4 -0.55 4.11 0.44
CA ASN A 4 0.61 3.22 0.53
C ASN A 4 1.89 4.06 0.58
N PHE A 5 2.51 4.09 1.75
CA PHE A 5 3.79 4.76 1.96
C PHE A 5 4.93 3.81 1.62
N ILE A 6 6.01 4.34 1.06
CA ILE A 6 7.20 3.56 0.75
C ILE A 6 8.19 3.75 1.90
N ALA A 7 8.70 2.64 2.43
CA ALA A 7 9.66 2.64 3.52
C ALA A 7 10.79 1.65 3.23
N ALA A 8 11.94 1.90 3.85
CA ALA A 8 13.06 0.97 3.86
C ALA A 8 13.05 0.16 5.15
N LEU A 9 12.99 -1.17 5.03
CA LEU A 9 13.22 -2.11 6.12
C LEU A 9 14.69 -2.52 6.09
N VAL A 10 15.44 -2.06 7.09
CA VAL A 10 16.85 -2.39 7.31
C VAL A 10 16.94 -3.60 8.23
N VAL A 11 17.64 -4.64 7.78
CA VAL A 11 17.91 -5.85 8.56
C VAL A 11 19.26 -5.68 9.26
N GLY A 12 19.22 -5.55 10.58
CA GLY A 12 20.40 -5.51 11.44
C GLY A 12 20.78 -6.90 11.96
N ASP A 13 21.33 -6.92 13.19
CA ASP A 13 21.61 -8.15 13.92
C ASP A 13 20.34 -8.99 14.15
N PRO A 14 20.46 -10.29 14.46
CA PRO A 14 19.30 -11.14 14.76
C PRO A 14 18.43 -10.52 15.85
N GLY A 15 17.17 -10.24 15.51
CA GLY A 15 16.24 -9.56 16.41
C GLY A 15 16.27 -8.04 16.32
N ASN A 16 16.86 -7.44 15.28
CA ASN A 16 16.86 -6.00 15.08
C ASN A 16 16.45 -5.64 13.64
N TYR A 17 15.18 -5.29 13.48
CA TYR A 17 14.61 -4.82 12.23
C TYR A 17 14.20 -3.36 12.39
N ALA A 18 14.74 -2.48 11.56
CA ALA A 18 14.41 -1.06 11.58
C ALA A 18 13.64 -0.67 10.32
N VAL A 19 12.63 0.18 10.46
CA VAL A 19 11.87 0.75 9.36
C VAL A 19 12.14 2.25 9.30
N ILE A 20 12.52 2.74 8.13
CA ILE A 20 12.87 4.13 7.87
C ILE A 20 11.88 4.70 6.85
N PHE A 21 11.33 5.87 7.17
CA PHE A 21 10.48 6.66 6.28
C PHE A 21 11.23 7.94 5.87
N PRO A 22 11.87 7.98 4.70
CA PRO A 22 12.61 9.17 4.27
C PRO A 22 11.72 10.41 4.16
N ASP A 23 10.45 10.22 3.79
CA ASP A 23 9.46 11.29 3.65
C ASP A 23 8.99 11.85 5.00
N PHE A 24 9.14 11.09 6.08
CA PHE A 24 8.74 11.47 7.43
C PHE A 24 9.90 11.26 8.41
N PRO A 25 10.90 12.16 8.40
CA PRO A 25 12.00 12.11 9.35
C PRO A 25 11.47 12.06 10.79
N GLY A 26 11.92 11.05 11.56
CA GLY A 26 11.45 10.81 12.93
C GLY A 26 10.29 9.80 13.06
N ALA A 27 9.64 9.40 11.97
CA ALA A 27 8.62 8.34 11.97
C ALA A 27 9.20 6.91 11.92
N GLY A 28 10.53 6.78 11.97
CA GLY A 28 11.21 5.49 11.96
C GLY A 28 10.85 4.63 13.18
N THR A 29 10.82 3.31 12.99
CA THR A 29 10.49 2.35 14.06
C THR A 29 11.46 1.17 14.05
N SER A 30 11.41 0.34 15.09
CA SER A 30 12.07 -0.95 15.09
C SER A 30 11.25 -2.02 15.80
N GLY A 31 11.58 -3.28 15.52
CA GLY A 31 10.98 -4.46 16.13
C GLY A 31 11.94 -5.64 16.17
N ASP A 32 11.61 -6.61 17.01
CA ASP A 32 12.41 -7.84 17.18
C ASP A 32 12.12 -8.83 16.04
N THR A 33 11.02 -8.62 15.33
CA THR A 33 10.62 -9.36 14.12
C THR A 33 10.25 -8.41 13.00
N VAL A 34 10.29 -8.90 11.76
CA VAL A 34 9.87 -8.13 10.58
C VAL A 34 8.40 -7.71 10.72
N GLU A 35 7.53 -8.63 11.13
CA GLU A 35 6.11 -8.38 11.32
C GLU A 35 5.85 -7.30 12.36
N GLU A 36 6.56 -7.34 13.50
CA GLU A 36 6.44 -6.34 14.54
C GLU A 36 6.94 -4.96 14.09
N ALA A 37 8.09 -4.91 13.41
CA ALA A 37 8.65 -3.66 12.89
C ALA A 37 7.69 -3.00 11.88
N LEU A 38 7.12 -3.79 10.97
CA LEU A 38 6.14 -3.31 9.99
C LEU A 38 4.81 -2.86 10.63
N ALA A 39 4.31 -3.59 11.63
CA ALA A 39 3.10 -3.21 12.34
C ALA A 39 3.30 -1.88 13.08
N ARG A 40 4.40 -1.74 13.82
CA ARG A 40 4.76 -0.48 14.50
C ARG A 40 4.95 0.67 13.51
N ALA A 41 5.55 0.39 12.37
CA ALA A 41 5.74 1.38 11.32
C ALA A 41 4.41 1.92 10.79
N ALA A 42 3.42 1.05 10.55
CA ALA A 42 2.09 1.44 10.13
C ALA A 42 1.36 2.33 11.16
N ASP A 43 1.50 2.01 12.44
CA ASP A 43 0.90 2.82 13.52
C ASP A 43 1.60 4.19 13.64
N ASN A 44 2.94 4.22 13.64
CA ASN A 44 3.71 5.46 13.82
C ASN A 44 3.48 6.45 12.67
N ILE A 45 3.47 5.97 11.43
CA ILE A 45 3.22 6.83 10.27
C ILE A 45 1.79 7.37 10.27
N ALA A 46 0.80 6.58 10.73
CA ALA A 46 -0.57 7.05 10.90
C ALA A 46 -0.64 8.22 11.88
N THR A 47 0.04 8.11 13.04
CA THR A 47 0.11 9.20 14.02
C THR A 47 0.79 10.45 13.46
N HIS A 48 1.87 10.30 12.68
CA HIS A 48 2.53 11.45 12.03
C HIS A 48 1.60 12.15 11.03
N ILE A 49 0.82 11.38 10.27
CA ILE A 49 -0.15 11.94 9.32
C ILE A 49 -1.28 12.65 10.05
N GLU A 50 -1.82 12.06 11.12
CA GLU A 50 -2.84 12.70 11.97
C GLU A 50 -2.35 14.04 12.50
N PHE A 51 -1.12 14.11 12.98
CA PHE A 51 -0.49 15.36 13.41
C PHE A 51 -0.44 16.42 12.29
N HIS A 52 -0.01 16.04 11.08
CA HIS A 52 0.01 16.97 9.94
C HIS A 52 -1.41 17.47 9.60
N ILE A 53 -2.39 16.58 9.65
CA ILE A 53 -3.79 16.88 9.39
C ILE A 53 -4.34 17.87 10.44
N GLU A 54 -4.06 17.65 11.72
CA GLU A 54 -4.51 18.49 12.85
C GLU A 54 -3.88 19.88 12.80
N GLU A 55 -2.57 19.96 12.55
CA GLU A 55 -1.84 21.22 12.46
C GLU A 55 -2.07 21.96 11.13
N GLY A 56 -2.78 21.35 10.18
CA GLY A 56 -3.03 21.93 8.86
C GLY A 56 -1.79 22.00 7.97
N LEU A 57 -0.79 21.16 8.25
CA LEU A 57 0.42 21.00 7.45
C LEU A 57 0.11 20.18 6.20
N GLU A 58 0.79 20.50 5.10
CA GLU A 58 0.74 19.67 3.90
C GLU A 58 1.51 18.38 4.13
N LEU A 59 0.96 17.25 3.66
CA LEU A 59 1.69 15.98 3.67
C LEU A 59 2.81 16.05 2.63
N PRO A 60 4.01 15.52 2.95
CA PRO A 60 5.11 15.45 2.00
C PRO A 60 4.73 14.61 0.77
N SER A 61 5.34 14.91 -0.37
CA SER A 61 5.21 14.08 -1.57
C SER A 61 5.84 12.72 -1.31
N LEU A 62 5.12 11.64 -1.61
CA LEU A 62 5.63 10.28 -1.42
C LEU A 62 6.80 10.00 -2.36
N SER A 63 7.94 9.61 -1.79
CA SER A 63 9.11 9.16 -2.54
C SER A 63 8.81 7.85 -3.26
N SER A 64 9.46 7.68 -4.41
CA SER A 64 9.56 6.41 -5.13
C SER A 64 10.48 5.43 -4.42
N ALA A 65 10.42 4.15 -4.81
CA ALA A 65 11.32 3.13 -4.26
C ALA A 65 12.80 3.45 -4.49
N ASP A 66 13.14 4.03 -5.65
CA ASP A 66 14.51 4.39 -6.00
C ASP A 66 15.02 5.58 -5.16
N GLU A 67 14.14 6.56 -4.88
CA GLU A 67 14.45 7.70 -4.01
C GLU A 67 14.65 7.25 -2.56
N VAL A 68 13.81 6.33 -2.06
CA VAL A 68 13.97 5.75 -0.72
C VAL A 68 15.28 5.00 -0.57
N LEU A 69 15.69 4.23 -1.58
CA LEU A 69 16.98 3.52 -1.56
C LEU A 69 18.20 4.44 -1.65
N SER A 70 18.01 5.67 -2.12
CA SER A 70 19.08 6.64 -2.33
C SER A 70 19.22 7.63 -1.17
N CYS A 71 18.38 7.54 -0.12
CA CYS A 71 18.48 8.43 1.02
C CYS A 71 19.70 8.09 1.89
N ASP A 72 20.24 9.09 2.60
CA ASP A 72 21.51 8.96 3.33
C ASP A 72 21.47 7.81 4.35
N ASP A 73 20.41 7.70 5.16
CA ASP A 73 20.28 6.67 6.19
C ASP A 73 20.27 5.24 5.59
N VAL A 74 19.63 5.07 4.43
CA VAL A 74 19.53 3.77 3.75
C VAL A 74 20.82 3.45 2.99
N ALA A 75 21.44 4.45 2.37
CA ALA A 75 22.71 4.31 1.69
C ALA A 75 23.83 3.93 2.67
N GLU A 76 23.84 4.51 3.87
CA GLU A 76 24.78 4.15 4.93
C GLU A 76 24.59 2.69 5.40
N ALA A 77 23.34 2.27 5.63
CA ALA A 77 23.04 0.88 5.99
C ALA A 77 23.54 -0.11 4.93
N LEU A 78 23.31 0.19 3.64
CA LEU A 78 23.82 -0.61 2.52
C LEU A 78 25.36 -0.63 2.47
N ALA A 79 26.01 0.51 2.69
CA ALA A 79 27.47 0.62 2.71
C ALA A 79 28.10 -0.19 3.85
N ASN A 80 27.39 -0.29 4.98
CA ASN A 80 27.76 -1.13 6.13
C ASN A 80 27.46 -2.63 5.92
N GLY A 81 26.97 -3.02 4.73
CA GLY A 81 26.70 -4.41 4.38
C GLY A 81 25.37 -4.95 4.92
N GLN A 82 24.48 -4.09 5.41
CA GLN A 82 23.15 -4.48 5.86
C GLN A 82 22.24 -4.77 4.67
N GLN A 83 21.26 -5.65 4.86
CA GLN A 83 20.24 -5.91 3.85
C GLN A 83 19.11 -4.89 4.00
N VAL A 84 18.66 -4.34 2.88
CA VAL A 84 17.53 -3.41 2.85
C VAL A 84 16.44 -3.96 1.94
N ILE A 85 15.21 -3.92 2.42
CA ILE A 85 14.01 -4.33 1.69
C ILE A 85 13.11 -3.10 1.57
N VAL A 86 12.69 -2.76 0.35
CA VAL A 86 11.69 -1.71 0.16
C VAL A 86 10.29 -2.30 0.41
N ALA A 87 9.57 -1.72 1.36
CA ALA A 87 8.23 -2.14 1.74
C ALA A 87 7.20 -1.07 1.34
N ARG A 88 6.00 -1.54 0.99
CA ARG A 88 4.81 -0.67 0.87
C ARG A 88 3.97 -0.87 2.12
N ILE A 89 3.78 0.18 2.88
CA ILE A 89 3.07 0.16 4.14
C ILE A 89 1.69 0.79 3.90
N PRO A 90 0.60 0.01 3.95
CA PRO A 90 -0.74 0.54 3.85
C PRO A 90 -1.10 1.26 5.15
N VAL A 91 -1.59 2.49 5.03
CA VAL A 91 -1.96 3.34 6.16
C VAL A 91 -3.37 3.85 5.92
N ASP A 92 -4.27 3.56 6.85
CA ASP A 92 -5.62 4.10 6.81
C ASP A 92 -5.63 5.52 7.34
N ILE A 93 -5.54 6.48 6.43
CA ILE A 93 -5.65 7.90 6.78
C ILE A 93 -7.13 8.22 7.00
N PRO A 94 -7.55 8.65 8.21
CA PRO A 94 -8.88 9.17 8.43
C PRO A 94 -9.03 10.44 7.59
N GLY A 95 -9.94 10.43 6.62
CA GLY A 95 -10.20 11.64 5.84
C GLY A 95 -10.79 12.73 6.73
N LYS A 96 -10.36 13.99 6.55
CA LYS A 96 -11.03 15.14 7.20
C LYS A 96 -12.53 15.11 6.88
N ILE A 97 -13.38 15.28 7.89
CA ILE A 97 -14.82 15.41 7.69
C ILE A 97 -15.07 16.71 6.93
N GLN A 98 -15.51 16.61 5.68
CA GLN A 98 -15.91 17.77 4.88
C GLN A 98 -17.42 17.89 4.82
N ARG A 99 -17.96 19.07 5.20
CA ARG A 99 -19.38 19.37 5.05
C ARG A 99 -19.66 19.83 3.62
N LEU A 100 -20.62 19.17 3.00
CA LEU A 100 -20.96 19.26 1.59
C LEU A 100 -22.40 19.77 1.44
N SER A 101 -22.63 20.74 0.54
CA SER A 101 -23.97 21.13 0.10
C SER A 101 -24.29 20.46 -1.24
N ILE A 102 -25.39 19.70 -1.31
CA ILE A 102 -25.85 19.00 -2.52
C ILE A 102 -27.33 19.26 -2.79
N THR A 103 -27.70 19.18 -4.06
CA THR A 103 -29.09 19.18 -4.50
C THR A 103 -29.54 17.73 -4.75
N LEU A 104 -30.63 17.32 -4.12
CA LEU A 104 -31.28 16.02 -4.31
C LEU A 104 -32.78 16.22 -4.44
N ASP A 105 -33.44 15.28 -5.12
CA ASP A 105 -34.90 15.21 -5.16
C ASP A 105 -35.50 15.01 -3.76
N GLU A 106 -36.61 15.70 -3.47
CA GLU A 106 -37.24 15.68 -2.14
C GLU A 106 -37.78 14.30 -1.77
N ALA A 107 -38.39 13.58 -2.71
CA ALA A 107 -38.90 12.23 -2.47
C ALA A 107 -37.75 11.25 -2.19
N LEU A 108 -36.61 11.42 -2.85
CA LEU A 108 -35.39 10.66 -2.57
C LEU A 108 -34.85 10.95 -1.15
N ILE A 109 -34.79 12.22 -0.73
CA ILE A 109 -34.37 12.59 0.64
C ILE A 109 -35.25 11.89 1.67
N GLY A 110 -36.58 11.94 1.50
CA GLY A 110 -37.52 11.29 2.41
C GLY A 110 -37.35 9.76 2.47
N ARG A 111 -37.02 9.12 1.35
CA ARG A 111 -36.69 7.68 1.31
C ARG A 111 -35.39 7.37 2.06
N ILE A 112 -34.36 8.19 1.89
CA ILE A 112 -33.09 8.04 2.60
C ILE A 112 -33.30 8.16 4.10
N ASP A 113 -33.97 9.22 4.56
CA ASP A 113 -34.23 9.44 5.99
C ASP A 113 -34.97 8.27 6.64
N LYS A 114 -35.98 7.73 5.96
CA LYS A 114 -36.76 6.59 6.45
C LYS A 114 -35.92 5.32 6.58
N VAL A 115 -35.01 5.05 5.64
CA VAL A 115 -34.16 3.86 5.69
C VAL A 115 -33.03 4.04 6.71
N ALA A 116 -32.32 5.16 6.65
CA ALA A 116 -31.25 5.49 7.58
C ALA A 116 -31.73 5.44 9.04
N GLY A 117 -32.90 6.05 9.34
CA GLY A 117 -33.49 5.99 10.67
C GLY A 117 -33.87 4.58 11.13
N ARG A 118 -34.26 3.67 10.22
CA ARG A 118 -34.57 2.27 10.57
C ARG A 118 -33.34 1.44 10.91
N ILE A 119 -32.20 1.74 10.28
CA ILE A 119 -30.94 1.02 10.50
C ILE A 119 -30.03 1.70 11.53
N GLY A 120 -30.47 2.81 12.14
CA GLY A 120 -29.70 3.55 13.13
C GLY A 120 -28.54 4.35 12.54
N GLU A 121 -28.57 4.66 11.25
CA GLU A 121 -27.55 5.45 10.56
C GLU A 121 -27.99 6.91 10.38
N SER A 122 -27.01 7.80 10.21
CA SER A 122 -27.27 9.18 9.78
C SER A 122 -27.43 9.25 8.25
N ARG A 123 -28.07 10.32 7.77
CA ARG A 123 -28.15 10.64 6.33
C ARG A 123 -26.77 10.61 5.64
N SER A 124 -25.76 11.21 6.27
CA SER A 124 -24.39 11.23 5.75
C SER A 124 -23.73 9.85 5.76
N GLY A 125 -24.00 9.03 6.78
CA GLY A 125 -23.55 7.64 6.85
C GLY A 125 -24.11 6.81 5.68
N PHE A 126 -25.42 6.87 5.48
CA PHE A 126 -26.11 6.18 4.39
C PHE A 126 -25.55 6.57 3.01
N LEU A 127 -25.42 7.88 2.76
CA LEU A 127 -24.87 8.39 1.50
C LEU A 127 -23.40 7.99 1.29
N ALA A 128 -22.59 8.03 2.34
CA ALA A 128 -21.19 7.61 2.27
C ALA A 128 -21.06 6.10 1.98
N ALA A 129 -21.90 5.25 2.56
CA ALA A 129 -21.91 3.82 2.29
C ALA A 129 -22.25 3.53 0.80
N ALA A 130 -23.32 4.16 0.29
CA ALA A 130 -23.71 4.03 -1.11
C ALA A 130 -22.61 4.51 -2.08
N ALA A 131 -21.93 5.62 -1.75
CA ALA A 131 -20.81 6.12 -2.55
C ALA A 131 -19.63 5.14 -2.58
N ARG A 132 -19.23 4.58 -1.42
CA ARG A 132 -18.15 3.58 -1.34
C ARG A 132 -18.46 2.34 -2.17
N GLU A 133 -19.68 1.83 -2.07
CA GLU A 133 -20.13 0.67 -2.85
C GLU A 133 -20.04 0.95 -4.35
N ARG A 134 -20.51 2.12 -4.80
CA ARG A 134 -20.48 2.51 -6.21
C ARG A 134 -19.05 2.64 -6.74
N ILE A 135 -18.15 3.28 -5.99
CA ILE A 135 -16.73 3.41 -6.34
C ILE A 135 -16.09 2.02 -6.46
N ALA A 136 -16.34 1.13 -5.50
CA ALA A 136 -15.80 -0.22 -5.50
C ALA A 136 -16.35 -1.10 -6.65
N SER A 137 -17.57 -0.86 -7.12
CA SER A 137 -18.11 -1.53 -8.32
C SER A 137 -17.36 -1.08 -9.57
N LEU A 138 -17.21 0.23 -9.77
CA LEU A 138 -16.57 0.78 -10.96
C LEU A 138 -15.08 0.40 -11.04
N ALA A 139 -14.36 0.42 -9.92
CA ALA A 139 -12.96 0.01 -9.87
C ALA A 139 -12.72 -1.47 -10.23
N ARG A 140 -13.75 -2.32 -10.09
CA ARG A 140 -13.71 -3.73 -10.53
C ARG A 140 -13.95 -3.86 -12.03
N GLU A 141 -14.82 -3.03 -12.59
CA GLU A 141 -15.15 -3.00 -14.02
C GLU A 141 -13.96 -2.49 -14.86
N ASP A 142 -13.21 -1.51 -14.37
CA ASP A 142 -12.08 -0.89 -15.07
C ASP A 142 -10.76 -1.69 -15.00
N ARG A 143 -10.71 -2.81 -14.27
CA ARG A 143 -9.46 -3.56 -14.10
C ARG A 143 -9.16 -4.35 -15.39
N PRO A 144 -8.06 -4.05 -16.12
CA PRO A 144 -7.73 -4.76 -17.35
C PRO A 144 -7.51 -6.25 -17.05
N ALA A 145 -8.10 -7.12 -17.88
CA ALA A 145 -8.00 -8.56 -17.72
C ALA A 145 -6.53 -9.00 -17.59
N PRO A 146 -6.20 -9.91 -16.65
CA PRO A 146 -4.83 -10.34 -16.45
C PRO A 146 -4.30 -10.95 -17.76
N LYS A 147 -3.23 -10.37 -18.30
CA LYS A 147 -2.59 -10.87 -19.53
C LYS A 147 -2.19 -12.33 -19.30
N MET A 148 -2.88 -13.24 -19.97
CA MET A 148 -2.64 -14.67 -19.91
C MET A 148 -1.19 -14.93 -20.34
N ARG A 149 -0.33 -15.31 -19.39
CA ARG A 149 1.07 -15.63 -19.67
C ARG A 149 1.08 -16.78 -20.69
N LYS A 150 1.56 -16.51 -21.91
CA LYS A 150 1.75 -17.55 -22.92
C LYS A 150 2.66 -18.62 -22.33
N ARG A 151 2.12 -19.83 -22.18
CA ARG A 151 2.84 -21.03 -21.82
C ARG A 151 3.98 -21.19 -22.84
N VAL A 152 5.22 -21.02 -22.39
CA VAL A 152 6.40 -21.30 -23.20
C VAL A 152 6.39 -22.82 -23.43
N GLU A 153 6.04 -23.24 -24.64
CA GLU A 153 6.18 -24.64 -25.05
C GLU A 153 7.66 -25.00 -24.99
N GLY A 154 7.98 -25.89 -24.05
CA GLY A 154 9.30 -26.46 -23.89
C GLY A 154 9.72 -27.16 -25.17
N LYS A 155 10.74 -26.61 -25.82
CA LYS A 155 11.46 -27.26 -26.91
C LYS A 155 12.22 -28.45 -26.32
N THR A 156 11.62 -29.63 -26.42
CA THR A 156 12.23 -30.91 -26.07
C THR A 156 13.57 -31.05 -26.79
N ARG A 157 14.65 -31.15 -26.01
CA ARG A 157 15.97 -31.56 -26.49
C ARG A 157 15.83 -32.98 -27.04
N SER A 158 15.82 -33.14 -28.37
CA SER A 158 15.95 -34.47 -28.97
C SER A 158 17.39 -34.94 -28.85
N ALA A 159 17.56 -36.05 -28.14
CA ALA A 159 18.79 -36.80 -28.06
C ALA A 159 19.24 -37.24 -29.46
N HIS A 160 20.52 -37.05 -29.78
CA HIS A 160 21.15 -37.61 -30.97
C HIS A 160 21.76 -38.97 -30.60
N PRO A 161 21.37 -40.09 -31.25
CA PRO A 161 21.91 -41.40 -30.92
C PRO A 161 23.27 -41.61 -31.58
N GLY A 162 24.18 -42.24 -30.85
CA GLY A 162 25.53 -42.54 -31.31
C GLY A 162 25.56 -43.44 -32.56
N LYS A 163 26.56 -43.20 -33.41
CA LYS A 163 27.04 -44.20 -34.36
C LYS A 163 28.55 -44.37 -34.20
N PHE A 164 28.90 -45.49 -33.57
CA PHE A 164 30.14 -46.20 -33.76
C PHE A 164 30.42 -46.39 -35.26
N ARG A 165 31.63 -46.07 -35.71
CA ARG A 165 32.24 -46.72 -36.88
C ARG A 165 33.70 -47.05 -36.60
N LYS A 166 34.03 -48.31 -36.90
CA LYS A 166 35.30 -48.99 -36.66
C LYS A 166 36.43 -48.48 -37.57
N ARG A 167 37.64 -48.65 -37.04
CA ARG A 167 39.01 -48.65 -37.60
C ARG A 167 39.17 -48.85 -39.10
N VAL A 168 40.18 -48.15 -39.65
CA VAL A 168 41.38 -48.77 -40.26
C VAL A 168 42.59 -48.10 -39.62
#